data_AF-A0A7C8IEZ6-F1
#
_entry.id   AF-A0A7C8IEZ6-F1
#
_cell.length_a   1.000
_cell.length_b   1.000
_cell.length_c   1.000
_cell.angle_alpha   90.00
_cell.angle_beta   90.00
_cell.angle_gamma   90.00
#
_symmetry.space_group_name_H-M   'P 1'
#
loop_
_entity.id
_entity.type
_entity.pdbx_description
1 polymer ?
#
loop_
_entity_poly.entity_id
_entity_poly.type
_entity_poly.pdbx_seq_one_letter_code
_entity_poly.pdbx_strand_id
1 'polypeptide(L)'
;MSLTNTTKRPRDDDDDDDDGEDLELRPVQAPRIEQPLHPSHPYRLLEHLVKEVLPHKCKSQPLLDFYSDQLADPDAAIELCKGKLSDWVLEFWNKGRLYDRQWLKTKAVTQFPHHGVGYLILLDIEGQERRYVGQTENGHHRITLSHQSEAYRNVHPSFLYFLFERATTIHYLLPISDTDLAAGPILNILEQWLGLIFRSLQLFDLKNNLDAESFKWIRGEELDKGVNVREPLGQGFSFADYPMRSNSFKYAKDTLKREWYGISRNREITPRRESFLKGEIFDGSFWNAPGWYGGADYEFQIWSVRFRVGRSHIDRFEEASIRVWCELLPDGYHPESVISSLGSPKRYNGPARRLGIKISGVRKCDNEEGFVWVRLEGDPDKSIPRANRLVDWLEDLDPDELRPRRWYPANKRLDRPRCGYTGHPLDLGDAWIVIMDNNGFVR
;
A
#
# COMPACT_ATOMS: atom_id res chain seq x y z
N MET A 1 68.51 9.22 -0.37
CA MET A 1 69.64 8.97 0.55
C MET A 1 69.34 9.75 1.82
N SER A 2 68.79 9.12 2.84
CA SER A 2 69.47 8.30 3.86
C SER A 2 69.66 9.16 5.13
N LEU A 3 68.86 8.92 6.18
CA LEU A 3 69.27 8.40 7.50
C LEU A 3 69.95 9.50 8.37
N THR A 4 69.83 9.65 9.70
CA THR A 4 69.24 8.89 10.82
C THR A 4 69.50 9.68 12.11
N ASN A 5 68.68 9.42 13.14
CA ASN A 5 68.97 9.31 14.58
C ASN A 5 70.27 9.88 15.18
N THR A 6 70.14 10.45 16.38
CA THR A 6 70.93 10.09 17.59
C THR A 6 70.34 10.79 18.83
N THR A 7 69.68 10.05 19.74
CA THR A 7 70.14 9.54 21.06
C THR A 7 70.32 10.55 22.22
N LYS A 8 69.48 10.32 23.24
CA LYS A 8 69.66 10.42 24.71
C LYS A 8 71.05 10.79 25.25
N ARG A 9 71.07 11.59 26.33
CA ARG A 9 71.81 11.32 27.59
C ARG A 9 71.21 12.06 28.82
N PRO A 10 71.55 11.64 30.06
CA PRO A 10 70.70 11.70 31.26
C PRO A 10 71.20 12.67 32.35
N ARG A 11 70.44 12.82 33.45
CA ARG A 11 70.94 12.90 34.85
C ARG A 11 69.82 13.04 35.89
N ASP A 12 69.74 12.04 36.75
CA ASP A 12 69.90 12.05 38.21
C ASP A 12 69.22 13.15 39.05
N ASP A 13 68.25 12.68 39.85
CA ASP A 13 68.17 12.70 41.32
C ASP A 13 68.14 14.02 42.12
N ASP A 14 67.13 14.02 43.01
CA ASP A 14 67.03 14.59 44.36
C ASP A 14 67.05 16.12 44.56
N ASP A 15 65.94 16.68 45.07
CA ASP A 15 65.86 17.07 46.48
C ASP A 15 64.50 17.70 46.82
N ASP A 16 64.13 17.53 48.08
CA ASP A 16 62.92 17.91 48.80
C ASP A 16 62.58 19.41 48.73
N ASP A 17 61.28 19.75 48.83
CA ASP A 17 60.77 20.62 49.91
C ASP A 17 59.29 20.99 49.70
N ASP A 18 58.51 20.55 50.71
CA ASP A 18 57.40 21.14 51.43
C ASP A 18 56.61 22.38 50.93
N ASP A 19 55.37 22.42 51.44
CA ASP A 19 54.49 23.58 51.64
C ASP A 19 53.68 24.15 50.47
N GLY A 20 52.42 23.70 50.37
CA GLY A 20 51.36 24.51 49.74
C GLY A 20 50.12 23.74 49.30
N GLU A 21 49.36 23.14 50.23
CA GLU A 21 47.97 22.76 49.95
C GLU A 21 47.09 24.02 49.79
N ASP A 22 47.17 24.66 48.62
CA ASP A 22 46.05 25.48 48.13
C ASP A 22 45.01 24.52 47.55
N LEU A 23 43.98 24.25 48.36
CA LEU A 23 42.71 23.71 47.92
C LEU A 23 42.08 24.69 46.91
N GLU A 24 42.52 24.61 45.65
CA GLU A 24 41.76 25.15 44.53
C GLU A 24 40.42 24.41 44.50
N LEU A 25 39.42 25.06 45.08
CA LEU A 25 38.01 24.77 44.90
C LEU A 25 37.75 24.74 43.38
N ARG A 26 37.81 23.53 42.81
CA ARG A 26 37.36 23.29 41.44
C ARG A 26 35.95 23.86 41.37
N PRO A 27 35.67 24.84 40.50
CA PRO A 27 34.33 25.35 40.36
C PRO A 27 33.44 24.16 39.97
N VAL A 28 32.48 23.86 40.84
CA VAL A 28 31.39 22.93 40.56
C VAL A 28 30.81 23.39 39.22
N GLN A 29 31.07 22.63 38.15
CA GLN A 29 30.46 22.91 36.86
C GLN A 29 28.96 22.86 37.10
N ALA A 30 28.33 24.04 37.06
CA ALA A 30 26.89 24.15 37.06
C ALA A 30 26.37 23.19 35.98
N PRO A 31 25.30 22.42 36.24
CA PRO A 31 24.73 21.53 35.25
C PRO A 31 24.47 22.35 33.99
N ARG A 32 25.11 21.96 32.88
CA ARG A 32 24.85 22.56 31.57
C ARG A 32 23.34 22.52 31.39
N ILE A 33 22.71 23.68 31.32
CA ILE A 33 21.31 23.80 30.92
C ILE A 33 21.25 23.14 29.54
N GLU A 34 20.71 21.92 29.49
CA GLU A 34 20.56 21.19 28.25
C GLU A 34 19.74 22.08 27.31
N GLN A 35 20.34 22.48 26.19
CA GLN A 35 19.61 23.25 25.20
C GLN A 35 18.42 22.40 24.74
N PRO A 36 17.22 23.00 24.63
CA PRO A 36 16.04 22.25 24.21
C PRO A 36 16.30 21.63 22.83
N LEU A 37 15.96 20.34 22.69
CA LEU A 37 16.13 19.62 21.43
C LEU A 37 15.40 20.35 20.30
N HIS A 38 16.05 20.41 19.13
CA HIS A 38 15.46 21.00 17.93
C HIS A 38 14.09 20.36 17.64
N PRO A 39 13.08 21.11 17.16
CA PRO A 39 11.73 20.59 16.90
C PRO A 39 11.69 19.29 16.09
N SER A 40 12.53 19.18 15.05
CA SER A 40 12.61 17.98 14.21
C SER A 40 13.55 16.87 14.74
N HIS A 41 14.07 16.97 15.97
CA HIS A 41 14.95 15.95 16.54
C HIS A 41 14.18 14.64 16.75
N PRO A 42 14.73 13.46 16.34
CA PRO A 42 14.01 12.18 16.43
C PRO A 42 13.39 11.92 17.80
N TYR A 43 14.12 12.13 18.90
CA TYR A 43 13.58 11.93 20.25
C TYR A 43 12.44 12.88 20.62
N ARG A 44 12.49 14.14 20.18
CA ARG A 44 11.39 15.07 20.40
C ARG A 44 10.13 14.66 19.63
N LEU A 45 10.32 14.13 18.41
CA LEU A 45 9.21 13.58 17.62
C LEU A 45 8.57 12.36 18.30
N LEU A 46 9.37 11.49 18.92
CA LEU A 46 8.86 10.34 19.68
C LEU A 46 8.07 10.77 20.90
N GLU A 47 8.61 11.71 21.68
CA GLU A 47 7.94 12.24 22.87
C GLU A 47 6.59 12.86 22.51
N HIS A 48 6.54 13.69 21.46
CA HIS A 48 5.28 14.24 20.96
C HIS A 48 4.32 13.14 20.48
N LEU A 49 4.82 12.16 19.75
CA LEU A 49 4.02 11.03 19.26
C LEU A 49 3.37 10.25 20.41
N VAL A 50 4.13 9.90 21.43
CA VAL A 50 3.63 9.04 22.53
C VAL A 50 2.80 9.85 23.54
N LYS A 51 3.20 11.07 23.89
CA LYS A 51 2.52 11.87 24.93
C LYS A 51 1.32 12.66 24.43
N GLU A 52 1.32 13.09 23.16
CA GLU A 52 0.28 13.98 22.63
C GLU A 52 -0.57 13.29 21.56
N VAL A 53 0.08 12.67 20.57
CA VAL A 53 -0.63 12.11 19.42
C VAL A 53 -1.36 10.81 19.79
N LEU A 54 -0.67 9.86 20.44
CA LEU A 54 -1.24 8.55 20.77
C LEU A 54 -2.50 8.68 21.65
N PRO A 55 -2.50 9.42 22.78
CA PRO A 55 -3.70 9.59 23.60
C PRO A 55 -4.82 10.30 22.84
N HIS A 56 -4.49 11.24 21.96
CA HIS A 56 -5.49 11.92 21.14
C HIS A 56 -6.14 10.99 20.11
N LYS A 57 -5.39 10.02 19.56
CA LYS A 57 -5.86 9.10 18.51
C LYS A 57 -6.61 7.89 19.09
N CYS A 58 -6.24 7.42 20.27
CA CYS A 58 -6.87 6.27 20.94
C CYS A 58 -8.21 6.66 21.59
N LYS A 59 -9.28 6.74 20.78
CA LYS A 59 -10.63 7.12 21.26
C LYS A 59 -11.61 5.95 21.41
N SER A 60 -11.39 4.87 20.67
CA SER A 60 -12.25 3.68 20.71
C SER A 60 -11.72 2.67 21.71
N GLN A 61 -12.60 1.90 22.35
CA GLN A 61 -12.21 0.86 23.32
C GLN A 61 -11.14 -0.11 22.76
N PRO A 62 -11.22 -0.62 21.51
CA PRO A 62 -10.18 -1.51 20.98
C PRO A 62 -8.78 -0.88 20.92
N LEU A 63 -8.70 0.44 20.68
CA LEU A 63 -7.42 1.17 20.67
C LEU A 63 -6.92 1.41 22.11
N LEU A 64 -7.83 1.75 23.02
CA LEU A 64 -7.49 1.93 24.43
C LEU A 64 -6.97 0.63 25.05
N ASP A 65 -7.60 -0.50 24.74
CA ASP A 65 -7.19 -1.82 25.21
C ASP A 65 -5.84 -2.22 24.60
N PHE A 66 -5.65 -1.97 23.30
CA PHE A 66 -4.40 -2.34 22.63
C PHE A 66 -3.21 -1.49 23.11
N TYR A 67 -3.40 -0.19 23.33
CA TYR A 67 -2.34 0.73 23.76
C TYR A 67 -2.32 0.97 25.29
N SER A 68 -2.98 0.13 26.09
CA SER A 68 -3.22 0.38 27.52
C SER A 68 -1.93 0.70 28.29
N ASP A 69 -0.90 -0.09 28.08
CA ASP A 69 0.36 0.01 28.82
C ASP A 69 1.13 1.28 28.44
N GLN A 70 1.11 1.64 27.15
CA GLN A 70 1.80 2.84 26.64
C GLN A 70 1.06 4.11 27.03
N LEU A 71 -0.26 4.05 27.23
CA LEU A 71 -1.05 5.17 27.74
C LEU A 71 -0.89 5.32 29.26
N ALA A 72 -0.69 4.22 29.99
CA ALA A 72 -0.47 4.23 31.43
C ALA A 72 0.94 4.70 31.81
N ASP A 73 1.96 4.27 31.06
CA ASP A 73 3.36 4.67 31.26
C ASP A 73 4.02 5.09 29.93
N PRO A 74 3.78 6.35 29.48
CA PRO A 74 4.33 6.83 28.23
C PRO A 74 5.86 6.97 28.27
N ASP A 75 6.46 7.22 29.43
CA ASP A 75 7.91 7.38 29.55
C ASP A 75 8.64 6.04 29.38
N ALA A 76 8.12 4.95 29.95
CA ALA A 76 8.65 3.61 29.70
C ALA A 76 8.57 3.22 28.22
N ALA A 77 7.44 3.54 27.56
CA ALA A 77 7.29 3.30 26.13
C ALA A 77 8.30 4.09 25.28
N ILE A 78 8.54 5.36 25.64
CA ILE A 78 9.52 6.22 24.98
C ILE A 78 10.94 5.65 25.12
N GLU A 79 11.36 5.30 26.34
CA GLU A 79 12.70 4.76 26.57
C GLU A 79 12.92 3.42 25.86
N LEU A 80 11.90 2.56 25.87
CA LEU A 80 11.93 1.31 25.09
C LEU A 80 12.10 1.59 23.60
N CYS A 81 11.34 2.53 23.03
CA CYS A 81 11.46 2.89 21.62
C CYS A 81 12.81 3.52 21.28
N LYS A 82 13.35 4.42 22.13
CA LYS A 82 14.67 5.03 21.95
C LYS A 82 15.77 3.97 21.89
N GLY A 83 15.72 2.98 22.80
CA GLY A 83 16.70 1.89 22.86
C GLY A 83 16.74 0.98 21.62
N LYS A 84 15.73 1.05 20.73
CA LYS A 84 15.65 0.25 19.50
C LYS A 84 16.13 1.00 18.25
N LEU A 85 16.32 2.32 18.32
CA LEU A 85 16.74 3.13 17.16
C LEU A 85 18.25 3.00 16.95
N SER A 86 18.67 2.75 15.71
CA SER A 86 20.09 2.69 15.37
C SER A 86 20.80 4.03 15.52
N ASP A 87 22.00 4.03 16.10
CA ASP A 87 22.83 5.23 16.34
C ASP A 87 23.06 6.07 15.07
N TRP A 88 23.19 5.42 13.91
CA TRP A 88 23.45 6.12 12.65
C TRP A 88 22.34 7.12 12.29
N VAL A 89 21.10 6.87 12.71
CA VAL A 89 19.97 7.77 12.44
C VAL A 89 20.19 9.10 13.16
N LEU A 90 20.57 9.05 14.43
CA LEU A 90 20.87 10.22 15.25
C LEU A 90 22.15 10.91 14.79
N GLU A 91 23.18 10.13 14.45
CA GLU A 91 24.42 10.64 13.88
C GLU A 91 24.15 11.45 12.59
N PHE A 92 23.35 10.89 11.68
CA PHE A 92 23.01 11.56 10.42
C PHE A 92 22.13 12.78 10.64
N TRP A 93 21.21 12.73 11.61
CA TRP A 93 20.41 13.90 11.98
C TRP A 93 21.29 15.02 12.50
N ASN A 94 22.17 14.73 13.48
CA ASN A 94 23.06 15.71 14.11
C ASN A 94 24.02 16.36 13.09
N LYS A 95 24.43 15.61 12.06
CA LYS A 95 25.29 16.11 10.97
C LYS A 95 24.52 16.79 9.83
N GLY A 96 23.19 16.90 9.92
CA GLY A 96 22.34 17.47 8.86
C GLY A 96 22.27 16.64 7.57
N ARG A 97 22.54 15.32 7.66
CA ARG A 97 22.65 14.38 6.53
C ARG A 97 21.47 13.42 6.41
N LEU A 98 20.55 13.40 7.38
CA LEU A 98 19.46 12.41 7.44
C LEU A 98 18.54 12.44 6.21
N TYR A 99 18.44 13.57 5.52
CA TYR A 99 17.60 13.72 4.33
C TYR A 99 18.43 13.77 3.03
N ASP A 100 19.74 13.58 3.12
CA ASP A 100 20.61 13.51 1.96
C ASP A 100 20.59 12.09 1.40
N ARG A 101 20.09 11.99 0.16
CA ARG A 101 19.95 10.73 -0.58
C ARG A 101 21.26 9.95 -0.68
N GLN A 102 22.38 10.61 -0.94
CA GLN A 102 23.66 9.92 -1.10
C GLN A 102 24.14 9.35 0.22
N TRP A 103 23.99 10.11 1.31
CA TRP A 103 24.33 9.63 2.64
C TRP A 103 23.45 8.47 3.07
N LEU A 104 22.13 8.56 2.88
CA LEU A 104 21.22 7.46 3.22
C LEU A 104 21.57 6.17 2.48
N LYS A 105 21.91 6.25 1.18
CA LYS A 105 22.33 5.08 0.40
C LYS A 105 23.54 4.35 0.97
N THR A 106 24.42 5.03 1.71
CA THR A 106 25.57 4.36 2.38
C THR A 106 25.15 3.42 3.50
N LYS A 107 23.90 3.52 3.97
CA LYS A 107 23.31 2.64 4.99
C LYS A 107 22.38 1.57 4.40
N ALA A 108 22.33 1.48 3.07
CA ALA A 108 21.54 0.44 2.41
C ALA A 108 22.10 -0.95 2.75
N VAL A 109 21.20 -1.90 3.00
CA VAL A 109 21.52 -3.30 3.26
C VAL A 109 21.00 -4.19 2.13
N THR A 110 21.67 -5.32 1.93
CA THR A 110 21.29 -6.35 0.94
C THR A 110 21.02 -7.70 1.58
N GLN A 111 21.36 -7.87 2.86
CA GLN A 111 21.05 -9.05 3.66
C GLN A 111 20.03 -8.66 4.73
N PHE A 112 18.95 -9.43 4.82
CA PHE A 112 17.81 -9.12 5.68
C PHE A 112 17.71 -10.14 6.82
N PRO A 113 17.55 -9.68 8.07
CA PRO A 113 17.51 -10.56 9.23
C PRO A 113 16.22 -11.36 9.32
N HIS A 114 16.25 -12.51 10.01
CA HIS A 114 15.08 -13.35 10.29
C HIS A 114 14.33 -12.94 11.57
N HIS A 115 14.50 -11.70 12.01
CA HIS A 115 13.86 -11.13 13.19
C HIS A 115 13.23 -9.77 12.89
N GLY A 116 12.67 -9.13 13.91
CA GLY A 116 11.86 -7.93 13.74
C GLY A 116 12.66 -6.70 13.35
N VAL A 117 12.10 -5.94 12.40
CA VAL A 117 12.74 -4.73 11.87
C VAL A 117 11.72 -3.63 11.62
N GLY A 118 12.16 -2.39 11.83
CA GLY A 118 11.59 -1.21 11.20
C GLY A 118 12.47 -0.81 10.03
N TYR A 119 11.92 -0.79 8.81
CA TYR A 119 12.67 -0.56 7.58
C TYR A 119 12.21 0.68 6.82
N LEU A 120 13.15 1.29 6.11
CA LEU A 120 12.92 2.36 5.15
C LEU A 120 13.26 1.86 3.75
N ILE A 121 12.34 2.04 2.81
CA ILE A 121 12.56 1.82 1.38
C ILE A 121 12.73 3.18 0.72
N LEU A 122 13.86 3.37 0.05
CA LEU A 122 14.13 4.51 -0.82
C LEU A 122 13.93 4.06 -2.26
N LEU A 123 12.98 4.67 -2.96
CA LEU A 123 12.71 4.42 -4.36
C LEU A 123 13.12 5.64 -5.17
N ASP A 124 13.91 5.43 -6.21
CA ASP A 124 14.29 6.48 -7.14
C ASP A 124 13.47 6.38 -8.42
N ILE A 125 12.67 7.41 -8.71
CA ILE A 125 11.75 7.44 -9.85
C ILE A 125 11.98 8.76 -10.57
N GLU A 126 12.41 8.71 -11.83
CA GLU A 126 12.65 9.91 -12.66
C GLU A 126 13.58 10.94 -11.98
N GLY A 127 14.59 10.44 -11.25
CA GLY A 127 15.53 11.27 -10.50
C GLY A 127 15.02 11.78 -9.15
N GLN A 128 13.75 11.56 -8.81
CA GLN A 128 13.16 11.91 -7.53
C GLN A 128 13.16 10.75 -6.54
N GLU A 129 13.51 11.03 -5.28
CA GLU A 129 13.46 10.07 -4.20
C GLU A 129 12.05 10.00 -3.59
N ARG A 130 11.56 8.78 -3.37
CA ARG A 130 10.35 8.47 -2.62
C ARG A 130 10.70 7.60 -1.42
N ARG A 131 9.96 7.79 -0.33
CA ARG A 131 10.24 7.16 0.97
C ARG A 131 9.03 6.40 1.46
N TYR A 132 9.24 5.13 1.77
CA TYR A 132 8.26 4.28 2.42
C TYR A 132 8.86 3.68 3.67
N VAL A 133 8.14 3.73 4.78
CA VAL A 133 8.52 3.05 6.02
C VAL A 133 7.59 1.86 6.22
N GLY A 134 8.12 0.76 6.72
CA GLY A 134 7.32 -0.36 7.18
C GLY A 134 7.94 -1.07 8.37
N GLN A 135 7.20 -2.00 8.94
CA GLN A 135 7.67 -2.91 9.98
C GLN A 135 7.34 -4.37 9.67
N THR A 136 8.01 -5.28 10.38
CA THR A 136 7.72 -6.72 10.39
C THR A 136 8.40 -7.37 11.58
N GLU A 137 7.91 -8.53 12.03
CA GLU A 137 8.59 -9.43 12.97
C GLU A 137 9.67 -10.29 12.28
N ASN A 138 9.69 -10.30 10.95
CA ASN A 138 10.65 -11.05 10.16
C ASN A 138 11.06 -10.25 8.91
N GLY A 139 12.23 -9.63 8.97
CA GLY A 139 12.80 -8.80 7.89
C GLY A 139 12.96 -9.57 6.58
N HIS A 140 13.54 -10.77 6.64
CA HIS A 140 13.78 -11.62 5.48
C HIS A 140 12.48 -11.98 4.76
N HIS A 141 11.48 -12.47 5.50
CA HIS A 141 10.20 -12.84 4.91
C HIS A 141 9.52 -11.63 4.26
N ARG A 142 9.43 -10.50 4.97
CA ARG A 142 8.71 -9.33 4.46
C ARG A 142 9.41 -8.69 3.26
N ILE A 143 10.74 -8.59 3.28
CA ILE A 143 11.47 -7.90 2.22
C ILE A 143 11.69 -8.84 1.03
N THR A 144 12.29 -10.01 1.24
CA THR A 144 12.66 -10.93 0.17
C THR A 144 11.43 -11.64 -0.42
N LEU A 145 10.58 -12.22 0.44
CA LEU A 145 9.49 -13.08 -0.01
C LEU A 145 8.20 -12.29 -0.32
N SER A 146 8.07 -11.06 0.22
CA SER A 146 6.94 -10.18 -0.08
C SER A 146 7.34 -9.03 -1.01
N HIS A 147 8.01 -7.98 -0.52
CA HIS A 147 8.25 -6.76 -1.30
C HIS A 147 9.00 -7.00 -2.61
N GLN A 148 10.03 -7.85 -2.60
CA GLN A 148 10.82 -8.19 -3.79
C GLN A 148 10.14 -9.21 -4.70
N SER A 149 9.15 -9.96 -4.21
CA SER A 149 8.40 -10.95 -4.99
C SER A 149 7.36 -10.27 -5.89
N GLU A 150 7.55 -10.38 -7.21
CA GLU A 150 6.59 -9.90 -8.20
C GLU A 150 5.22 -10.55 -8.02
N ALA A 151 5.20 -11.87 -7.77
CA ALA A 151 3.97 -12.62 -7.52
C ALA A 151 3.19 -12.01 -6.35
N TYR A 152 3.86 -11.73 -5.23
CA TYR A 152 3.24 -11.08 -4.07
C TYR A 152 2.70 -9.69 -4.41
N ARG A 153 3.50 -8.85 -5.08
CA ARG A 153 3.08 -7.50 -5.45
C ARG A 153 1.84 -7.49 -6.34
N ASN A 154 1.72 -8.47 -7.24
CA ASN A 154 0.56 -8.63 -8.12
C ASN A 154 -0.74 -8.95 -7.38
N VAL A 155 -0.69 -9.73 -6.30
CA VAL A 155 -1.88 -10.07 -5.48
C VAL A 155 -2.21 -8.98 -4.45
N HIS A 156 -1.24 -8.14 -4.10
CA HIS A 156 -1.36 -7.12 -3.05
C HIS A 156 -1.19 -5.69 -3.58
N PRO A 157 -2.00 -5.25 -4.57
CA PRO A 157 -1.82 -3.95 -5.22
C PRO A 157 -1.82 -2.81 -4.20
N SER A 158 -0.77 -1.99 -4.23
CA SER A 158 -0.59 -0.85 -3.35
C SER A 158 0.15 0.28 -4.06
N PHE A 159 0.05 1.51 -3.54
CA PHE A 159 0.79 2.63 -4.11
C PHE A 159 2.32 2.39 -4.07
N LEU A 160 2.83 1.76 -3.01
CA LEU A 160 4.22 1.34 -2.93
C LEU A 160 4.61 0.45 -4.12
N TYR A 161 3.80 -0.56 -4.44
CA TYR A 161 4.12 -1.50 -5.53
C TYR A 161 3.96 -0.89 -6.91
N PHE A 162 3.00 0.01 -7.09
CA PHE A 162 2.92 0.84 -8.29
C PHE A 162 4.21 1.65 -8.51
N LEU A 163 4.77 2.22 -7.45
CA LEU A 163 6.06 2.92 -7.51
C LEU A 163 7.24 1.97 -7.68
N PHE A 164 7.18 0.78 -7.11
CA PHE A 164 8.22 -0.25 -7.20
C PHE A 164 8.51 -0.64 -8.65
N GLU A 165 7.47 -0.84 -9.45
CA GLU A 165 7.59 -1.20 -10.89
C GLU A 165 8.16 -0.06 -11.76
N ARG A 166 8.23 1.17 -11.23
CA ARG A 166 8.77 2.36 -11.93
C ARG A 166 10.11 2.83 -11.38
N ALA A 167 10.55 2.25 -10.27
CA ALA A 167 11.77 2.67 -9.63
C ALA A 167 12.98 2.21 -10.45
N THR A 168 13.89 3.13 -10.74
CA THR A 168 15.18 2.81 -11.37
C THR A 168 16.09 2.10 -10.39
N THR A 169 16.01 2.47 -9.11
CA THR A 169 16.78 1.87 -8.02
C THR A 169 15.96 1.84 -6.75
N ILE A 170 16.15 0.78 -5.97
CA ILE A 170 15.45 0.54 -4.70
C ILE A 170 16.50 0.20 -3.65
N HIS A 171 16.51 0.94 -2.54
CA HIS A 171 17.41 0.70 -1.42
C HIS A 171 16.61 0.42 -0.15
N TYR A 172 17.07 -0.55 0.63
CA TYR A 172 16.48 -0.90 1.92
C TYR A 172 17.44 -0.48 3.03
N LEU A 173 16.93 0.22 4.03
CA LEU A 173 17.67 0.58 5.24
C LEU A 173 16.93 0.02 6.44
N LEU A 174 17.67 -0.37 7.49
CA LEU A 174 17.12 -0.90 8.73
C LEU A 174 17.46 0.06 9.88
N PRO A 175 16.72 1.17 10.06
CA PRO A 175 16.88 2.05 11.22
C PRO A 175 16.55 1.35 12.54
N ILE A 176 15.78 0.25 12.51
CA ILE A 176 15.49 -0.60 13.67
C ILE A 176 15.67 -2.06 13.27
N SER A 177 16.43 -2.82 14.06
CA SER A 177 16.65 -4.26 13.86
C SER A 177 16.92 -4.92 15.21
N ASP A 178 15.97 -5.69 15.70
CA ASP A 178 16.01 -6.21 17.06
C ASP A 178 15.29 -7.57 17.18
N THR A 179 15.90 -8.50 17.91
CA THR A 179 15.38 -9.88 18.05
C THR A 179 14.11 -9.97 18.87
N ASP A 180 13.88 -9.01 19.76
CA ASP A 180 12.77 -9.03 20.70
C ASP A 180 11.57 -8.23 20.18
N LEU A 181 11.64 -7.79 18.91
CA LEU A 181 10.63 -6.97 18.29
C LEU A 181 9.48 -7.83 17.75
N ALA A 182 8.40 -7.90 18.53
CA ALA A 182 7.16 -8.60 18.20
C ALA A 182 6.04 -7.66 17.78
N ALA A 183 5.01 -8.22 17.14
CA ALA A 183 3.80 -7.53 16.74
C ALA A 183 3.07 -7.01 17.98
N GLY A 184 2.74 -5.73 17.94
CA GLY A 184 2.08 -5.08 19.06
C GLY A 184 2.22 -3.57 19.03
N PRO A 185 1.84 -2.92 20.15
CA PRO A 185 1.78 -1.47 20.27
C PRO A 185 3.10 -0.77 19.97
N ILE A 186 4.20 -1.28 20.54
CA ILE A 186 5.55 -0.74 20.37
C ILE A 186 5.97 -0.77 18.90
N LEU A 187 5.68 -1.85 18.18
CA LEU A 187 6.04 -1.97 16.78
C LEU A 187 5.29 -0.95 15.91
N ASN A 188 4.00 -0.70 16.19
CA ASN A 188 3.22 0.35 15.51
C ASN A 188 3.75 1.76 15.84
N ILE A 189 4.13 2.02 17.10
CA ILE A 189 4.72 3.31 17.52
C ILE A 189 6.04 3.54 16.80
N LEU A 190 6.91 2.52 16.73
CA LEU A 190 8.19 2.59 16.04
C LEU A 190 8.00 2.87 14.54
N GLU A 191 7.07 2.18 13.87
CA GLU A 191 6.78 2.44 12.45
C GLU A 191 6.25 3.85 12.20
N GLN A 192 5.31 4.33 13.04
CA GLN A 192 4.82 5.70 12.96
C GLN A 192 5.96 6.71 13.16
N TRP A 193 6.79 6.48 14.17
CA TRP A 193 7.92 7.33 14.51
C TRP A 193 8.94 7.42 13.37
N LEU A 194 9.33 6.28 12.80
CA LEU A 194 10.16 6.24 11.60
C LEU A 194 9.51 7.00 10.43
N GLY A 195 8.19 6.90 10.28
CA GLY A 195 7.44 7.65 9.28
C GLY A 195 7.53 9.17 9.46
N LEU A 196 7.62 9.65 10.70
CA LEU A 196 7.85 11.07 11.03
C LEU A 196 9.32 11.47 10.80
N ILE A 197 10.27 10.66 11.27
CA ILE A 197 11.72 10.90 11.11
C ILE A 197 12.06 11.02 9.62
N PHE A 198 11.63 10.07 8.80
CA PHE A 198 11.98 10.00 7.38
C PHE A 198 10.96 10.68 6.46
N ARG A 199 9.90 11.26 7.02
CA ARG A 199 8.84 11.99 6.29
C ARG A 199 8.18 11.12 5.22
N SER A 200 7.91 9.86 5.55
CA SER A 200 7.33 8.89 4.62
C SER A 200 5.80 8.90 4.58
N LEU A 201 5.15 9.63 5.50
CA LEU A 201 3.70 9.80 5.57
C LEU A 201 3.18 10.82 4.54
N GLN A 202 1.87 10.82 4.26
CA GLN A 202 1.26 11.86 3.43
C GLN A 202 1.28 13.22 4.15
N LEU A 203 1.28 14.31 3.37
CA LEU A 203 1.23 15.69 3.87
C LEU A 203 0.18 15.90 4.98
N PHE A 204 -1.03 15.37 4.78
CA PHE A 204 -2.11 15.51 5.75
C PHE A 204 -1.79 14.79 7.07
N ASP A 205 -1.20 13.59 6.99
CA ASP A 205 -0.85 12.79 8.16
C ASP A 205 0.37 13.39 8.87
N LEU A 206 1.37 13.89 8.14
CA LEU A 206 2.48 14.67 8.72
C LEU A 206 1.96 15.86 9.52
N LYS A 207 1.00 16.61 8.96
CA LYS A 207 0.41 17.77 9.63
C LYS A 207 -0.35 17.40 10.91
N ASN A 208 -0.97 16.23 10.96
CA ASN A 208 -1.74 15.79 12.13
C ASN A 208 -0.92 15.10 13.22
N ASN A 209 0.30 14.63 12.88
CA ASN A 209 1.16 13.88 13.79
C ASN A 209 2.40 14.69 14.23
N LEU A 210 2.54 15.92 13.75
CA LEU A 210 3.61 16.84 14.15
C LEU A 210 2.99 18.08 14.77
N ASP A 211 3.64 18.61 15.80
CA ASP A 211 3.33 19.94 16.30
C ASP A 211 3.65 21.01 15.23
N ALA A 212 3.05 22.19 15.38
CA ALA A 212 3.15 23.25 14.40
C ALA A 212 4.60 23.74 14.19
N GLU A 213 5.45 23.69 15.21
CA GLU A 213 6.86 24.07 15.08
C GLU A 213 7.62 23.02 14.27
N SER A 214 7.50 21.75 14.64
CA SER A 214 8.14 20.63 13.92
C SER A 214 7.74 20.59 12.44
N PHE A 215 6.46 20.84 12.13
CA PHE A 215 5.96 20.84 10.77
C PHE A 215 6.54 21.98 9.91
N LYS A 216 6.72 23.19 10.46
CA LYS A 216 7.29 24.35 9.76
C LYS A 216 8.73 24.12 9.27
N TRP A 217 9.47 23.23 9.94
CA TRP A 217 10.85 22.89 9.57
C TRP A 217 10.97 21.92 8.39
N ILE A 218 9.86 21.38 7.90
CA ILE A 218 9.87 20.51 6.73
C ILE A 218 9.88 21.37 5.48
N ARG A 219 10.92 21.20 4.65
CA ARG A 219 11.01 21.86 3.35
C ARG A 219 9.87 21.39 2.44
N GLY A 220 9.31 22.29 1.63
CA GLY A 220 8.19 21.96 0.75
C GLY A 220 8.45 20.77 -0.17
N GLU A 221 9.69 20.61 -0.66
CA GLU A 221 10.12 19.51 -1.52
C GLU A 221 10.06 18.13 -0.85
N GLU A 222 10.05 18.07 0.48
CA GLU A 222 10.04 16.83 1.25
C GLU A 222 8.61 16.34 1.56
N LEU A 223 7.64 17.25 1.53
CA LEU A 223 6.25 16.97 1.89
C LEU A 223 5.53 16.03 0.92
N ASP A 224 6.00 15.94 -0.32
CA ASP A 224 5.40 15.11 -1.36
C ASP A 224 6.10 13.74 -1.53
N LYS A 225 7.24 13.50 -0.84
CA LYS A 225 8.05 12.28 -1.00
C LYS A 225 7.47 11.03 -0.33
N GLY A 226 6.53 11.20 0.59
CA GLY A 226 5.95 10.11 1.38
C GLY A 226 5.03 9.17 0.58
N VAL A 227 5.26 7.86 0.74
CA VAL A 227 4.54 6.77 0.07
C VAL A 227 3.54 6.07 1.00
N ASN A 228 3.70 6.15 2.32
CA ASN A 228 2.77 5.52 3.26
C ASN A 228 1.38 6.13 3.09
N VAL A 229 0.41 5.30 2.72
CA VAL A 229 -0.99 5.71 2.47
C VAL A 229 -1.82 5.71 3.75
N ARG A 230 -1.43 4.87 4.72
CA ARG A 230 -2.09 4.68 6.01
C ARG A 230 -1.12 4.97 7.13
N GLU A 231 -1.62 5.62 8.19
CA GLU A 231 -0.90 5.82 9.44
C GLU A 231 -0.65 4.47 10.13
N PRO A 232 0.63 4.12 10.41
CA PRO A 232 0.99 2.91 11.16
C PRO A 232 0.25 2.68 12.49
N LEU A 233 -0.06 3.74 13.25
CA LEU A 233 -0.81 3.59 14.51
C LEU A 233 -2.18 2.93 14.34
N GLY A 234 -2.79 3.07 13.16
CA GLY A 234 -4.08 2.47 12.86
C GLY A 234 -3.98 1.05 12.30
N GLN A 235 -2.79 0.46 12.14
CA GLN A 235 -2.63 -0.86 11.56
C GLN A 235 -3.26 -1.95 12.44
N GLY A 236 -4.00 -2.87 11.81
CA GLY A 236 -4.74 -3.92 12.52
C GLY A 236 -6.17 -3.53 12.94
N PHE A 237 -6.53 -2.25 12.85
CA PHE A 237 -7.86 -1.76 13.25
C PHE A 237 -8.79 -1.54 12.06
N SER A 238 -10.10 -1.59 12.31
CA SER A 238 -11.10 -1.25 11.31
C SER A 238 -11.12 0.27 11.05
N PHE A 239 -11.74 0.69 9.95
CA PHE A 239 -11.99 2.12 9.70
C PHE A 239 -12.95 2.75 10.72
N ALA A 240 -13.78 1.97 11.42
CA ALA A 240 -14.65 2.49 12.46
C ALA A 240 -13.85 2.85 13.72
N ASP A 241 -12.88 2.01 14.07
CA ASP A 241 -12.03 2.18 15.26
C ASP A 241 -10.96 3.24 15.03
N TYR A 242 -10.35 3.25 13.84
CA TYR A 242 -9.37 4.25 13.42
C TYR A 242 -9.81 4.91 12.10
N PRO A 243 -10.72 5.89 12.15
CA PRO A 243 -11.22 6.56 10.95
C PRO A 243 -10.10 7.30 10.24
N MET A 244 -9.65 6.72 9.13
CA MET A 244 -8.69 7.36 8.25
C MET A 244 -9.32 8.58 7.61
N ARG A 245 -8.59 9.69 7.66
CA ARG A 245 -8.87 10.89 6.88
C ARG A 245 -7.90 10.97 5.70
N SER A 246 -7.71 9.89 4.95
CA SER A 246 -6.79 9.97 3.81
C SER A 246 -7.38 10.92 2.77
N ASN A 247 -6.57 11.92 2.43
CA ASN A 247 -6.88 12.82 1.33
C ASN A 247 -6.90 11.97 0.06
N SER A 248 -8.03 11.95 -0.67
CA SER A 248 -8.10 11.17 -1.89
C SER A 248 -7.00 11.65 -2.82
N PHE A 249 -6.09 10.76 -3.23
CA PHE A 249 -4.99 11.05 -4.15
C PHE A 249 -5.44 11.74 -5.45
N LYS A 250 -6.76 11.72 -5.75
CA LYS A 250 -7.47 12.55 -6.72
C LYS A 250 -6.94 13.98 -6.86
N TYR A 251 -6.66 14.66 -5.75
CA TYR A 251 -6.24 16.06 -5.72
C TYR A 251 -4.78 16.25 -5.31
N ALA A 252 -3.99 15.17 -5.25
CA ALA A 252 -2.56 15.27 -4.97
C ALA A 252 -1.87 16.12 -6.05
N LYS A 253 -0.87 16.94 -5.68
CA LYS A 253 -0.04 17.69 -6.65
C LYS A 253 0.82 16.75 -7.49
N ASP A 254 1.22 15.65 -6.87
CA ASP A 254 1.98 14.56 -7.46
C ASP A 254 1.20 13.80 -8.54
N THR A 255 1.77 13.74 -9.75
CA THR A 255 1.20 13.04 -10.90
C THR A 255 1.05 11.54 -10.64
N LEU A 256 2.04 10.89 -10.01
CA LEU A 256 2.03 9.45 -9.75
C LEU A 256 0.93 9.06 -8.75
N LYS A 257 0.68 9.92 -7.75
CA LYS A 257 -0.44 9.73 -6.82
C LYS A 257 -1.78 9.85 -7.54
N ARG A 258 -1.96 10.86 -8.40
CA ARG A 258 -3.20 11.02 -9.19
C ARG A 258 -3.41 9.85 -10.16
N GLU A 259 -2.35 9.36 -10.77
CA GLU A 259 -2.40 8.19 -11.65
C GLU A 259 -2.79 6.92 -10.88
N TRP A 260 -2.15 6.64 -9.75
CA TRP A 260 -2.55 5.55 -8.86
C TRP A 260 -4.00 5.68 -8.40
N TYR A 261 -4.48 6.90 -8.13
CA TYR A 261 -5.90 7.14 -7.85
C TYR A 261 -6.79 6.74 -9.02
N GLY A 262 -6.41 7.05 -10.25
CA GLY A 262 -7.11 6.60 -11.47
C GLY A 262 -7.18 5.07 -11.53
N ILE A 263 -6.04 4.41 -11.43
CA ILE A 263 -5.90 2.94 -11.46
C ILE A 263 -6.75 2.29 -10.36
N SER A 264 -6.58 2.72 -9.11
CA SER A 264 -7.28 2.16 -7.95
C SER A 264 -8.79 2.43 -7.97
N ARG A 265 -9.23 3.59 -8.49
CA ARG A 265 -10.65 3.94 -8.62
C ARG A 265 -11.32 3.19 -9.77
N ASN A 266 -10.65 3.09 -10.91
CA ASN A 266 -11.14 2.39 -12.09
C ASN A 266 -11.01 0.87 -11.93
N ARG A 267 -10.26 0.40 -10.92
CA ARG A 267 -9.86 -1.00 -10.74
C ARG A 267 -9.25 -1.55 -12.04
N GLU A 268 -8.46 -0.70 -12.71
CA GLU A 268 -7.59 -1.12 -13.80
C GLU A 268 -6.56 -2.06 -13.19
N ILE A 269 -6.90 -3.35 -13.19
CA ILE A 269 -5.89 -4.38 -12.96
C ILE A 269 -4.93 -4.25 -14.12
N THR A 270 -3.65 -4.13 -13.77
CA THR A 270 -2.52 -4.09 -14.70
C THR A 270 -2.80 -5.07 -15.85
N PRO A 271 -2.79 -4.61 -17.11
CA PRO A 271 -2.94 -5.51 -18.24
C PRO A 271 -1.82 -6.56 -18.13
N ARG A 272 -2.17 -7.85 -17.99
CA ARG A 272 -1.16 -8.87 -18.28
C ARG A 272 -0.87 -8.75 -19.78
N ARG A 273 0.41 -8.76 -20.14
CA ARG A 273 0.89 -8.64 -21.53
C ARG A 273 0.68 -9.92 -22.36
N GLU A 274 -0.19 -10.83 -21.93
CA GLU A 274 -0.45 -12.08 -22.62
C GLU A 274 -1.92 -12.12 -23.05
N SER A 275 -2.14 -12.39 -24.34
CA SER A 275 -3.45 -12.41 -24.99
C SER A 275 -4.30 -13.58 -24.46
N PHE A 276 -5.43 -13.25 -23.84
CA PHE A 276 -6.31 -14.13 -23.07
C PHE A 276 -7.27 -14.99 -23.93
N LEU A 277 -6.75 -15.72 -24.91
CA LEU A 277 -7.58 -16.56 -25.78
C LEU A 277 -7.53 -18.04 -25.40
N LYS A 278 -8.65 -18.50 -24.82
CA LYS A 278 -9.12 -19.89 -24.67
C LYS A 278 -8.44 -20.75 -23.59
N GLY A 279 -9.19 -20.97 -22.50
CA GLY A 279 -8.91 -22.08 -21.57
C GLY A 279 -7.82 -21.82 -20.53
N GLU A 280 -7.58 -20.56 -20.18
CA GLU A 280 -6.62 -20.25 -19.12
C GLU A 280 -7.14 -20.62 -17.72
N ILE A 281 -6.22 -21.15 -16.92
CA ILE A 281 -6.40 -21.49 -15.53
C ILE A 281 -6.11 -20.25 -14.69
N PHE A 282 -7.11 -19.75 -13.95
CA PHE A 282 -6.87 -18.68 -12.98
C PHE A 282 -6.65 -19.25 -11.59
N ASP A 283 -5.60 -18.78 -10.92
CA ASP A 283 -5.40 -18.97 -9.49
C ASP A 283 -6.15 -17.84 -8.78
N GLY A 284 -7.31 -18.17 -8.22
CA GLY A 284 -8.17 -17.22 -7.53
C GLY A 284 -7.80 -17.16 -6.06
N SER A 285 -7.65 -15.96 -5.50
CA SER A 285 -7.65 -15.81 -4.05
C SER A 285 -9.09 -15.95 -3.55
N PHE A 286 -9.37 -17.06 -2.88
CA PHE A 286 -10.67 -17.37 -2.28
C PHE A 286 -10.72 -16.76 -0.89
N TRP A 287 -11.67 -15.85 -0.65
CA TRP A 287 -11.87 -15.25 0.67
C TRP A 287 -13.21 -15.67 1.23
N ASN A 288 -13.25 -15.92 2.55
CA ASN A 288 -14.49 -16.14 3.28
C ASN A 288 -15.25 -14.80 3.35
N ALA A 289 -16.32 -14.66 2.57
CA ALA A 289 -17.08 -13.42 2.51
C ALA A 289 -18.01 -13.31 3.74
N PRO A 290 -17.84 -12.33 4.65
CA PRO A 290 -18.76 -12.16 5.77
C PRO A 290 -20.16 -11.87 5.23
N GLY A 291 -21.07 -12.80 5.48
CA GLY A 291 -22.36 -12.92 4.82
C GLY A 291 -23.21 -11.66 4.89
N TRP A 292 -23.71 -11.24 3.73
CA TRP A 292 -24.81 -10.27 3.67
C TRP A 292 -26.07 -10.81 2.98
N TYR A 293 -26.01 -11.89 2.22
CA TYR A 293 -27.20 -12.62 1.73
C TYR A 293 -26.79 -14.09 1.48
N GLY A 294 -27.62 -15.03 1.95
CA GLY A 294 -27.23 -16.43 2.22
C GLY A 294 -26.68 -17.27 1.05
N GLY A 295 -25.85 -18.25 1.42
CA GLY A 295 -25.50 -19.43 0.62
C GLY A 295 -24.14 -19.41 -0.08
N ALA A 296 -23.50 -18.24 -0.25
CA ALA A 296 -22.21 -18.12 -0.92
C ALA A 296 -21.14 -17.59 0.04
N ASP A 297 -20.18 -18.45 0.39
CA ASP A 297 -19.14 -18.14 1.39
C ASP A 297 -17.78 -17.82 0.73
N TYR A 298 -17.57 -18.22 -0.52
CA TYR A 298 -16.32 -17.95 -1.24
C TYR A 298 -16.53 -16.90 -2.34
N GLU A 299 -15.65 -15.91 -2.37
CA GLU A 299 -15.56 -14.91 -3.44
C GLU A 299 -14.21 -15.05 -4.17
N PHE A 300 -14.25 -15.03 -5.49
CA PHE A 300 -13.08 -14.86 -6.35
C PHE A 300 -13.32 -13.73 -7.35
N GLN A 301 -12.26 -13.18 -7.92
CA GLN A 301 -12.35 -11.99 -8.76
C GLN A 301 -11.62 -12.22 -10.09
N ILE A 302 -12.27 -11.86 -11.20
CA ILE A 302 -11.64 -11.77 -12.53
C ILE A 302 -11.79 -10.33 -13.01
N TRP A 303 -10.65 -9.68 -13.26
CA TRP A 303 -10.60 -8.25 -13.52
C TRP A 303 -11.41 -7.45 -12.47
N SER A 304 -12.33 -6.58 -12.87
CA SER A 304 -13.12 -5.77 -11.94
C SER A 304 -14.37 -6.47 -11.38
N VAL A 305 -14.65 -7.70 -11.81
CA VAL A 305 -15.89 -8.44 -11.52
C VAL A 305 -15.65 -9.51 -10.47
N ARG A 306 -16.49 -9.47 -9.43
CA ARG A 306 -16.47 -10.44 -8.33
C ARG A 306 -17.52 -11.51 -8.56
N PHE A 307 -17.11 -12.75 -8.34
CA PHE A 307 -17.93 -13.92 -8.48
C PHE A 307 -18.01 -14.62 -7.14
N ARG A 308 -19.21 -15.08 -6.81
CA ARG A 308 -19.49 -15.78 -5.56
C ARG A 308 -19.83 -17.22 -5.86
N VAL A 309 -19.36 -18.11 -5.01
CA VAL A 309 -19.58 -19.55 -5.13
C VAL A 309 -19.89 -20.14 -3.77
N GLY A 310 -20.87 -21.05 -3.75
CA GLY A 310 -21.27 -21.76 -2.55
C GLY A 310 -20.14 -22.63 -2.00
N ARG A 311 -20.03 -22.65 -0.67
CA ARG A 311 -19.05 -23.48 0.07
C ARG A 311 -19.11 -24.95 -0.32
N SER A 312 -20.32 -25.48 -0.49
CA SER A 312 -20.56 -26.87 -0.90
C SER A 312 -19.88 -27.25 -2.22
N HIS A 313 -19.63 -26.29 -3.10
CA HIS A 313 -19.00 -26.54 -4.39
C HIS A 313 -17.47 -26.51 -4.35
N ILE A 314 -16.89 -25.74 -3.42
CA ILE A 314 -15.44 -25.55 -3.31
C ILE A 314 -14.83 -26.54 -2.32
N ASP A 315 -15.44 -26.72 -1.15
CA ASP A 315 -14.89 -27.58 -0.08
C ASP A 315 -14.75 -29.05 -0.49
N ARG A 316 -15.53 -29.48 -1.49
CA ARG A 316 -15.46 -30.83 -2.07
C ARG A 316 -14.21 -31.07 -2.90
N PHE A 317 -13.50 -30.02 -3.34
CA PHE A 317 -12.28 -30.14 -4.15
C PHE A 317 -11.02 -30.09 -3.29
N GLU A 318 -9.97 -30.79 -3.72
CA GLU A 318 -8.62 -30.61 -3.19
C GLU A 318 -8.12 -29.21 -3.54
N GLU A 319 -7.71 -28.44 -2.53
CA GLU A 319 -7.40 -27.01 -2.67
C GLU A 319 -6.36 -26.73 -3.77
N ALA A 320 -5.26 -27.49 -3.78
CA ALA A 320 -4.19 -27.35 -4.76
C ALA A 320 -4.61 -27.67 -6.21
N SER A 321 -5.77 -28.32 -6.41
CA SER A 321 -6.29 -28.71 -7.72
C SER A 321 -7.30 -27.72 -8.32
N ILE A 322 -7.78 -26.75 -7.52
CA ILE A 322 -8.86 -25.85 -7.94
C ILE A 322 -8.39 -24.94 -9.07
N ARG A 323 -9.10 -24.98 -10.20
CA ARG A 323 -8.87 -24.12 -11.39
C ARG A 323 -10.14 -23.36 -11.72
N VAL A 324 -10.00 -22.09 -12.12
CA VAL A 324 -11.08 -21.32 -12.75
C VAL A 324 -10.81 -21.25 -14.25
N TRP A 325 -11.83 -21.37 -15.07
CA TRP A 325 -11.75 -21.28 -16.52
C TRP A 325 -12.77 -20.28 -17.05
N CYS A 326 -12.34 -19.44 -17.97
CA CYS A 326 -13.22 -18.55 -18.72
C CYS A 326 -13.43 -19.09 -20.14
N GLU A 327 -14.68 -19.38 -20.48
CA GLU A 327 -15.10 -19.79 -21.81
C GLU A 327 -15.88 -18.65 -22.47
N LEU A 328 -15.23 -17.97 -23.41
CA LEU A 328 -15.86 -16.92 -24.20
C LEU A 328 -16.14 -17.45 -25.61
N LEU A 329 -17.42 -17.54 -25.96
CA LEU A 329 -17.80 -17.88 -27.34
C LEU A 329 -17.56 -16.68 -28.26
N PRO A 330 -17.08 -16.89 -29.50
CA PRO A 330 -16.91 -15.81 -30.46
C PRO A 330 -18.25 -15.15 -30.80
N ASP A 331 -19.31 -15.95 -30.97
CA ASP A 331 -20.67 -15.49 -31.24
C ASP A 331 -21.72 -16.34 -30.52
N GLY A 332 -22.94 -15.82 -30.40
CA GLY A 332 -24.09 -16.57 -29.87
C GLY A 332 -24.31 -16.45 -28.35
N TYR A 333 -24.79 -17.53 -27.73
CA TYR A 333 -25.07 -17.60 -26.29
C TYR A 333 -24.37 -18.80 -25.69
N HIS A 334 -23.61 -18.57 -24.62
CA HIS A 334 -23.01 -19.65 -23.84
C HIS A 334 -24.12 -20.31 -23.01
N PRO A 335 -24.36 -21.64 -23.13
CA PRO A 335 -25.45 -22.32 -22.42
C PRO A 335 -25.40 -22.04 -20.91
N GLU A 336 -24.19 -22.06 -20.38
CA GLU A 336 -23.87 -21.78 -18.98
C GLU A 336 -23.42 -20.32 -18.76
N SER A 337 -24.03 -19.35 -19.46
CA SER A 337 -23.66 -17.93 -19.35
C SER A 337 -23.67 -17.42 -17.90
N VAL A 338 -22.65 -16.63 -17.54
CA VAL A 338 -22.53 -16.05 -16.20
C VAL A 338 -23.72 -15.19 -15.78
N ILE A 339 -24.51 -14.66 -16.70
CA ILE A 339 -25.67 -13.80 -16.39
C ILE A 339 -27.02 -14.52 -16.44
N SER A 340 -27.05 -15.85 -16.57
CA SER A 340 -28.31 -16.60 -16.75
C SER A 340 -29.25 -16.55 -15.54
N SER A 341 -28.72 -16.45 -14.32
CA SER A 341 -29.47 -16.44 -13.06
C SER A 341 -30.13 -15.09 -12.76
N LEU A 342 -29.74 -14.03 -13.46
CA LEU A 342 -30.16 -12.65 -13.18
C LEU A 342 -31.58 -12.32 -13.68
N GLY A 343 -32.41 -13.32 -14.00
CA GLY A 343 -33.77 -13.12 -14.51
C GLY A 343 -33.84 -12.21 -15.75
N SER A 344 -32.76 -12.15 -16.53
CA SER A 344 -32.58 -11.14 -17.57
C SER A 344 -33.71 -11.24 -18.61
N PRO A 345 -34.54 -10.20 -18.78
CA PRO A 345 -35.78 -10.30 -19.55
C PRO A 345 -35.56 -10.36 -21.07
N LYS A 346 -34.89 -11.35 -21.69
CA LYS A 346 -34.59 -11.51 -23.15
C LYS A 346 -33.96 -10.29 -23.92
N ARG A 347 -34.17 -9.05 -23.46
CA ARG A 347 -33.89 -7.72 -24.04
C ARG A 347 -32.40 -7.36 -23.99
N TYR A 348 -31.63 -7.95 -23.08
CA TYR A 348 -30.20 -7.70 -22.96
C TYR A 348 -29.39 -8.63 -23.86
N ASN A 349 -29.33 -8.37 -25.17
CA ASN A 349 -28.48 -9.12 -26.11
C ASN A 349 -27.01 -8.64 -26.05
N GLY A 350 -26.43 -8.64 -24.84
CA GLY A 350 -25.09 -8.11 -24.57
C GLY A 350 -23.97 -9.17 -24.64
N PRO A 351 -22.70 -8.76 -24.85
CA PRO A 351 -21.54 -9.65 -24.91
C PRO A 351 -21.41 -10.65 -23.75
N ALA A 352 -21.83 -10.28 -22.53
CA ALA A 352 -21.82 -11.14 -21.34
C ALA A 352 -22.57 -12.47 -21.51
N ARG A 353 -23.50 -12.55 -22.47
CA ARG A 353 -24.20 -13.80 -22.84
C ARG A 353 -23.26 -14.87 -23.40
N ARG A 354 -22.13 -14.48 -23.98
CA ARG A 354 -21.12 -15.37 -24.56
C ARG A 354 -20.13 -15.92 -23.55
N LEU A 355 -20.11 -15.34 -22.34
CA LEU A 355 -19.16 -15.70 -21.29
C LEU A 355 -19.76 -16.75 -20.36
N GLY A 356 -19.14 -17.93 -20.33
CA GLY A 356 -19.27 -18.93 -19.28
C GLY A 356 -18.02 -18.93 -18.41
N ILE A 357 -18.20 -19.17 -17.10
CA ILE A 357 -17.08 -19.34 -16.17
C ILE A 357 -17.31 -20.63 -15.41
N LYS A 358 -16.33 -21.55 -15.45
CA LYS A 358 -16.37 -22.81 -14.71
C LYS A 358 -15.24 -22.86 -13.68
N ILE A 359 -15.52 -23.48 -12.54
CA ILE A 359 -14.50 -23.88 -11.56
C ILE A 359 -14.41 -25.39 -11.62
N SER A 360 -13.20 -25.93 -11.79
CA SER A 360 -12.93 -27.37 -11.72
C SER A 360 -11.92 -27.70 -10.61
N GLY A 361 -11.86 -28.97 -10.23
CA GLY A 361 -10.91 -29.50 -9.26
C GLY A 361 -11.11 -31.00 -9.06
N VAL A 362 -10.13 -31.64 -8.43
CA VAL A 362 -10.19 -33.05 -8.03
C VAL A 362 -11.05 -33.17 -6.78
N ARG A 363 -12.09 -33.99 -6.80
CA ARG A 363 -13.01 -34.18 -5.67
C ARG A 363 -12.38 -35.05 -4.60
N LYS A 364 -12.44 -34.61 -3.34
CA LYS A 364 -11.91 -35.33 -2.18
C LYS A 364 -12.54 -36.71 -1.93
N CYS A 365 -13.78 -36.92 -2.39
CA CYS A 365 -14.54 -38.13 -2.06
C CYS A 365 -14.22 -39.33 -2.95
N ASP A 366 -13.90 -39.10 -4.23
CA ASP A 366 -13.72 -40.14 -5.24
C ASP A 366 -12.47 -39.92 -6.11
N ASN A 367 -11.71 -38.85 -5.86
CA ASN A 367 -10.50 -38.47 -6.57
C ASN A 367 -10.71 -38.23 -8.08
N GLU A 368 -11.95 -37.96 -8.49
CA GLU A 368 -12.29 -37.64 -9.87
C GLU A 368 -12.37 -36.13 -10.11
N GLU A 369 -12.14 -35.70 -11.35
CA GLU A 369 -12.36 -34.29 -11.72
C GLU A 369 -13.85 -33.95 -11.67
N GLY A 370 -14.20 -32.87 -10.96
CA GLY A 370 -15.53 -32.28 -10.98
C GLY A 370 -15.47 -30.81 -11.33
N PHE A 371 -16.64 -30.24 -11.66
CA PHE A 371 -16.75 -28.82 -11.94
C PHE A 371 -18.07 -28.21 -11.49
N VAL A 372 -18.14 -26.89 -11.51
CA VAL A 372 -19.35 -26.09 -11.33
C VAL A 372 -19.30 -24.87 -12.22
N TRP A 373 -20.44 -24.53 -12.83
CA TRP A 373 -20.59 -23.28 -13.57
C TRP A 373 -20.97 -22.15 -12.63
N VAL A 374 -20.23 -21.05 -12.73
CA VAL A 374 -20.40 -19.89 -11.87
C VAL A 374 -21.41 -18.94 -12.49
N ARG A 375 -22.32 -18.45 -11.65
CA ARG A 375 -23.30 -17.46 -12.03
C ARG A 375 -23.02 -16.17 -11.27
N LEU A 376 -23.22 -15.05 -11.95
CA LEU A 376 -23.14 -13.72 -11.37
C LEU A 376 -24.47 -13.42 -10.69
N GLU A 377 -24.41 -12.95 -9.45
CA GLU A 377 -25.59 -12.60 -8.66
C GLU A 377 -25.78 -11.08 -8.54
N GLY A 378 -26.95 -10.66 -8.06
CA GLY A 378 -27.26 -9.28 -7.75
C GLY A 378 -28.21 -8.59 -8.73
N ASP A 379 -28.16 -7.26 -8.73
CA ASP A 379 -29.02 -6.40 -9.52
C ASP A 379 -28.64 -6.46 -11.02
N PRO A 380 -29.54 -6.92 -11.92
CA PRO A 380 -29.23 -7.08 -13.34
C PRO A 380 -28.73 -5.79 -14.00
N ASP A 381 -29.24 -4.63 -13.59
CA ASP A 381 -28.87 -3.33 -14.16
C ASP A 381 -27.45 -2.89 -13.77
N LYS A 382 -26.84 -3.55 -12.77
CA LYS A 382 -25.45 -3.31 -12.33
C LYS A 382 -24.53 -4.45 -12.72
N SER A 383 -25.00 -5.69 -12.60
CA SER A 383 -24.20 -6.90 -12.82
C SER A 383 -23.96 -7.16 -14.31
N ILE A 384 -24.96 -6.96 -15.18
CA ILE A 384 -24.80 -7.18 -16.63
C ILE A 384 -23.78 -6.19 -17.26
N PRO A 385 -23.82 -4.88 -16.98
CA PRO A 385 -22.80 -3.96 -17.48
C PRO A 385 -21.37 -4.33 -17.08
N ARG A 386 -21.19 -4.79 -15.82
CA ARG A 386 -19.88 -5.25 -15.34
C ARG A 386 -19.39 -6.48 -16.11
N ALA A 387 -20.27 -7.46 -16.32
CA ALA A 387 -19.95 -8.65 -17.11
C ALA A 387 -19.63 -8.31 -18.58
N ASN A 388 -20.32 -7.33 -19.18
CA ASN A 388 -19.99 -6.89 -20.54
C ASN A 388 -18.59 -6.25 -20.62
N ARG A 389 -18.22 -5.43 -19.64
CA ARG A 389 -16.87 -4.85 -19.59
C ARG A 389 -15.79 -5.91 -19.39
N LEU A 390 -16.09 -6.96 -18.63
CA LEU A 390 -15.20 -8.11 -18.50
C LEU A 390 -15.01 -8.82 -19.85
N VAL A 391 -16.07 -8.96 -20.66
CA VAL A 391 -15.93 -9.53 -22.01
C VAL A 391 -15.05 -8.66 -22.91
N ASP A 392 -15.18 -7.34 -22.86
CA ASP A 392 -14.30 -6.47 -23.64
C ASP A 392 -12.84 -6.62 -23.24
N TRP A 393 -12.60 -6.67 -21.94
CA TRP A 393 -11.27 -6.88 -21.40
C TRP A 393 -10.70 -8.24 -21.84
N LEU A 394 -11.52 -9.30 -21.89
CA LEU A 394 -11.12 -10.61 -22.42
C LEU A 394 -10.88 -10.62 -23.95
N GLU A 395 -11.44 -9.65 -24.68
CA GLU A 395 -11.28 -9.49 -26.13
C GLU A 395 -10.21 -8.44 -26.49
N ASP A 396 -9.41 -8.00 -25.51
CA ASP A 396 -8.42 -6.94 -25.63
C ASP A 396 -9.00 -5.62 -26.20
N LEU A 397 -10.28 -5.37 -25.90
CA LEU A 397 -10.99 -4.15 -26.28
C LEU A 397 -10.92 -3.14 -25.15
N ASP A 398 -10.81 -1.86 -25.49
CA ASP A 398 -10.88 -0.78 -24.50
C ASP A 398 -12.27 -0.79 -23.80
N PRO A 399 -12.33 -1.10 -22.49
CA PRO A 399 -13.59 -1.23 -21.76
C PRO A 399 -14.26 0.13 -21.49
N ASP A 400 -13.56 1.24 -21.68
CA ASP A 400 -14.04 2.61 -21.50
C ASP A 400 -14.37 3.31 -22.83
N GLU A 401 -14.03 2.71 -23.97
CA GLU A 401 -14.40 3.22 -25.28
C GLU A 401 -15.92 3.19 -25.48
N LEU A 402 -16.48 4.34 -25.85
CA LEU A 402 -17.90 4.51 -26.12
C LEU A 402 -18.30 3.83 -27.44
N ARG A 403 -18.60 2.53 -27.39
CA ARG A 403 -19.06 1.77 -28.55
C ARG A 403 -20.58 1.57 -28.55
N PRO A 404 -21.25 1.70 -29.70
CA PRO A 404 -22.65 1.33 -29.82
C PRO A 404 -22.81 -0.19 -29.69
N ARG A 405 -23.23 -0.64 -28.52
CA ARG A 405 -23.59 -2.05 -28.26
C ARG A 405 -25.11 -2.11 -28.19
N ARG A 406 -25.76 -2.73 -29.18
CA ARG A 406 -27.24 -2.85 -29.37
C ARG A 406 -28.11 -1.89 -28.51
N TRP A 407 -28.70 -0.92 -29.19
CA TRP A 407 -29.16 0.45 -28.87
C TRP A 407 -30.37 0.75 -27.95
N TYR A 408 -30.36 1.97 -27.33
CA TYR A 408 -31.37 3.11 -27.41
C TYR A 408 -30.68 4.50 -27.40
N PRO A 409 -31.34 5.60 -27.86
CA PRO A 409 -30.77 6.93 -28.03
C PRO A 409 -30.88 7.80 -26.77
N ALA A 410 -30.01 8.80 -26.70
CA ALA A 410 -29.90 9.73 -25.58
C ALA A 410 -31.22 10.45 -25.24
N ASN A 411 -31.50 10.54 -23.94
CA ASN A 411 -32.59 11.34 -23.41
C ASN A 411 -32.27 12.83 -23.57
N LYS A 412 -32.78 13.46 -24.64
CA LYS A 412 -32.62 14.91 -24.91
C LYS A 412 -33.24 15.83 -23.85
N ARG A 413 -33.96 15.30 -22.85
CA ARG A 413 -34.72 16.11 -21.88
C ARG A 413 -33.92 16.60 -20.67
N LEU A 414 -32.70 16.08 -20.46
CA LEU A 414 -31.90 16.35 -19.24
C LEU A 414 -30.52 16.96 -19.47
N ASP A 415 -30.13 17.23 -20.73
CA ASP A 415 -28.85 17.87 -21.08
C ASP A 415 -27.62 17.25 -20.40
N ARG A 416 -27.65 15.92 -20.17
CA ARG A 416 -26.55 15.16 -19.55
C ARG A 416 -25.78 14.38 -20.61
N PRO A 417 -24.49 14.69 -20.86
CA PRO A 417 -23.68 14.03 -21.89
C PRO A 417 -23.06 12.71 -21.40
N ARG A 418 -23.82 11.87 -20.69
CA ARG A 418 -23.32 10.57 -20.21
C ARG A 418 -24.17 9.44 -20.76
N CYS A 419 -23.52 8.54 -21.50
CA CYS A 419 -24.08 7.27 -21.95
C CYS A 419 -24.62 6.51 -20.73
N GLY A 420 -25.94 6.35 -20.67
CA GLY A 420 -26.62 5.48 -19.72
C GLY A 420 -26.99 4.18 -20.43
N TYR A 421 -26.89 3.06 -19.72
CA TYR A 421 -27.49 1.79 -20.15
C TYR A 421 -29.02 1.94 -20.05
N THR A 422 -29.75 1.76 -21.15
CA THR A 422 -31.23 1.84 -21.16
C THR A 422 -31.84 0.58 -21.78
N GLY A 423 -32.85 0.00 -21.12
CA GLY A 423 -33.36 -1.35 -21.39
C GLY A 423 -34.56 -1.49 -22.34
N HIS A 424 -34.43 -1.15 -23.63
CA HIS A 424 -35.42 -1.52 -24.67
C HIS A 424 -34.71 -1.86 -26.02
N PRO A 425 -35.38 -2.34 -27.11
CA PRO A 425 -34.76 -2.66 -28.44
C PRO A 425 -35.02 -1.64 -29.60
N LEU A 426 -34.02 -0.94 -30.16
CA LEU A 426 -34.24 0.08 -31.22
C LEU A 426 -33.56 -0.36 -32.52
N ASP A 427 -34.41 -0.69 -33.49
CA ASP A 427 -34.11 -0.90 -34.89
C ASP A 427 -33.98 0.49 -35.54
N LEU A 428 -32.78 0.85 -36.00
CA LEU A 428 -32.53 2.10 -36.72
C LEU A 428 -31.56 1.77 -37.84
N GLY A 429 -32.09 1.65 -39.06
CA GLY A 429 -31.32 1.50 -40.30
C GLY A 429 -30.42 2.71 -40.61
N ASP A 430 -30.31 3.09 -41.89
CA ASP A 430 -29.29 3.98 -42.50
C ASP A 430 -29.15 5.43 -41.95
N ALA A 431 -29.77 5.77 -40.83
CA ALA A 431 -29.77 7.11 -40.24
C ALA A 431 -28.46 7.53 -39.54
N TRP A 432 -27.42 6.67 -39.52
CA TRP A 432 -26.16 6.98 -38.82
C TRP A 432 -25.23 7.97 -39.57
N ILE A 433 -25.46 8.20 -40.86
CA ILE A 433 -24.50 8.96 -41.68
C ILE A 433 -24.68 10.50 -41.56
N VAL A 434 -25.77 11.01 -41.00
CA VAL A 434 -26.13 12.45 -41.15
C VAL A 434 -25.67 13.36 -39.98
N ILE A 435 -25.04 12.84 -38.92
CA ILE A 435 -24.71 13.67 -37.72
C ILE A 435 -23.23 14.13 -37.67
N MET A 436 -22.40 13.75 -38.63
CA MET A 436 -20.98 14.19 -38.66
C MET A 436 -20.74 15.53 -39.39
N ASP A 437 -21.67 16.03 -40.20
CA ASP A 437 -21.37 17.11 -41.17
C ASP A 437 -21.79 18.54 -40.77
N ASN A 438 -22.41 18.75 -39.60
CA ASN A 438 -23.01 20.06 -39.30
C ASN A 438 -22.38 20.90 -38.17
N ASN A 439 -21.25 20.49 -37.59
CA ASN A 439 -20.55 21.32 -36.59
C ASN A 439 -19.08 21.53 -36.94
N GLY A 440 -18.85 22.07 -38.14
CA GLY A 440 -17.53 22.52 -38.56
C GLY A 440 -16.87 23.38 -37.50
N PHE A 441 -15.69 22.96 -37.05
CA PHE A 441 -14.64 23.86 -36.62
C PHE A 441 -13.28 23.33 -37.09
N VAL A 442 -12.71 24.11 -38.00
CA VAL A 442 -11.32 24.14 -38.42
C VAL A 442 -10.56 24.99 -37.40
N ARG A 443 -9.72 24.36 -36.57
CA ARG A 443 -8.33 24.72 -36.18
C ARG A 443 -7.88 23.93 -34.97
#